data_AF-A0A1G5J7P9-F1
#
_entry.id   AF-A0A1G5J7P9-F1
#
_cell.length_a   1.000
_cell.length_b   1.000
_cell.length_c   1.000
_cell.angle_alpha   90.00
_cell.angle_beta   90.00
_cell.angle_gamma   90.00
#
_symmetry.space_group_name_H-M   'P 1'
#
loop_
_entity.id
_entity.type
_entity.pdbx_description
1 polymer ?
#
loop_
_entity_poly.entity_id
_entity_poly.type
_entity_poly.pdbx_seq_one_letter_code
_entity_poly.pdbx_strand_id
1 'polypeptide(L)' 'MDKMEKTTHIHIRCTRDLKEQLAKIAEEQERTLSGQVVYFLKKSIKQHQGSGSG' A
#
# COMPACT_ATOMS: atom_id res chain seq x y z
N MET A 1 -20.36 -22.28 3.18
CA MET A 1 -19.88 -21.67 1.93
C MET A 1 -18.88 -20.60 2.30
N ASP A 2 -17.60 -20.94 2.30
CA ASP A 2 -16.49 -19.99 2.50
C ASP A 2 -16.61 -18.84 1.51
N LYS A 3 -16.70 -17.62 2.03
CA LYS A 3 -16.60 -16.41 1.22
C LYS A 3 -15.17 -16.38 0.67
N MET A 4 -14.97 -16.90 -0.54
CA MET A 4 -13.72 -16.68 -1.27
C MET A 4 -13.49 -15.17 -1.36
N GLU A 5 -12.50 -14.67 -0.63
CA GLU A 5 -12.03 -13.30 -0.76
C GLU A 5 -11.53 -13.12 -2.20
N LYS A 6 -12.30 -12.40 -3.01
CA LYS A 6 -11.88 -12.03 -4.37
C LYS A 6 -10.73 -11.05 -4.26
N THR A 7 -9.51 -11.58 -4.24
CA THR A 7 -8.30 -10.76 -4.31
C THR A 7 -8.21 -10.16 -5.71
N THR A 8 -8.21 -8.83 -5.81
CA THR A 8 -8.04 -8.13 -7.08
C THR A 8 -6.56 -7.80 -7.26
N HIS A 9 -5.98 -8.24 -8.39
CA HIS A 9 -4.61 -7.90 -8.75
C HIS A 9 -4.58 -6.55 -9.49
N ILE A 10 -3.75 -5.63 -9.02
CA ILE A 10 -3.59 -4.29 -9.62
C ILE A 10 -2.13 -4.11 -10.03
N HIS A 11 -1.90 -3.67 -11.26
CA HIS A 11 -0.59 -3.25 -11.72
C HIS A 11 -0.38 -1.76 -11.47
N ILE A 12 0.62 -1.42 -10.66
CA ILE A 12 1.00 -0.05 -10.36
C ILE A 12 2.27 0.28 -11.14
N ARG A 13 2.19 1.26 -12.05
CA ARG A 13 3.37 1.81 -12.73
C ARG A 13 3.96 2.92 -11.87
N CYS A 14 5.26 2.84 -11.64
CA CYS A 14 6.03 3.85 -10.91
C CYS A 14 7.43 3.96 -11.54
N THR A 15 8.14 5.02 -11.17
CA THR A 15 9.55 5.18 -11.53
C THR A 15 10.41 4.11 -10.84
N ARG A 16 11.59 3.82 -11.43
CA ARG A 16 12.54 2.87 -10.83
C ARG A 16 12.96 3.30 -9.42
N ASP A 17 13.29 4.58 -9.26
CA ASP A 17 13.69 5.16 -7.97
C ASP A 17 12.60 4.99 -6.89
N LEU A 18 11.34 5.30 -7.22
CA LEU A 18 10.24 5.10 -6.27
C LEU A 18 10.07 3.62 -5.89
N LYS A 19 10.23 2.70 -6.84
CA LYS A 19 10.18 1.26 -6.56
C LYS A 19 11.31 0.83 -5.62
N GLU A 20 12.53 1.32 -5.85
CA GLU A 20 13.71 1.02 -5.02
C GLU A 20 13.52 1.55 -3.59
N GLN A 21 13.03 2.77 -3.43
CA GLN A 21 12.72 3.35 -2.12
C GLN A 21 11.63 2.55 -1.38
N LEU A 22 10.54 2.17 -2.07
CA LEU A 22 9.48 1.34 -1.49
C LEU A 22 10.01 -0.03 -1.07
N ALA A 23 10.91 -0.64 -1.84
CA ALA A 23 11.52 -1.92 -1.52
C ALA A 23 12.40 -1.83 -0.27
N LYS A 24 13.25 -0.79 -0.18
CA LYS A 24 14.10 -0.57 0.99
C LYS A 24 13.29 -0.38 2.27
N ILE A 25 12.24 0.44 2.23
CA ILE A 25 11.35 0.64 3.38
C ILE A 25 10.63 -0.66 3.76
N ALA A 26 10.23 -1.46 2.76
CA ALA A 26 9.58 -2.75 3.02
C ALA A 26 10.53 -3.71 3.73
N GLU A 27 11.80 -3.78 3.30
CA GLU A 27 12.85 -4.58 3.95
C GLU A 27 13.11 -4.13 5.39
N GLU A 28 13.31 -2.83 5.62
CA GLU A 28 13.52 -2.26 6.96
C GLU A 28 12.37 -2.53 7.94
N GLN A 29 11.15 -2.73 7.42
CA GLN A 29 9.95 -2.98 8.24
C GLN A 29 9.48 -4.44 8.19
N GLU A 30 10.31 -5.35 7.68
CA GLU A 30 10.03 -6.79 7.57
C GLU A 30 8.69 -7.07 6.85
N ARG A 31 8.44 -6.34 5.75
CA ARG A 31 7.23 -6.45 4.92
C ARG A 31 7.56 -6.81 3.47
N THR A 32 6.56 -7.38 2.80
CA THR A 32 6.58 -7.49 1.34
C THR A 32 6.39 -6.12 0.69
N LEU A 33 6.94 -5.94 -0.51
CA LEU A 33 6.76 -4.72 -1.30
C LEU A 33 5.27 -4.39 -1.52
N SER A 34 4.44 -5.40 -1.82
CA SER A 34 2.99 -5.23 -1.99
C SER A 34 2.32 -4.80 -0.68
N GLY A 35 2.72 -5.38 0.46
CA GLY A 35 2.24 -4.99 1.78
C GLY A 35 2.58 -3.54 2.11
N GLN A 36 3.80 -3.09 1.76
CA GLN A 36 4.23 -1.71 1.99
C GLN A 36 3.45 -0.70 1.13
N VAL A 37 3.19 -1.03 -0.14
CA VAL A 37 2.35 -0.21 -1.02
C VAL A 37 0.92 -0.10 -0.47
N VAL A 38 0.31 -1.22 -0.10
CA VAL A 38 -1.05 -1.23 0.47
C VAL A 38 -1.09 -0.45 1.79
N TYR A 39 -0.06 -0.55 2.63
CA TYR A 39 0.05 0.22 3.86
C TYR A 39 0.01 1.73 3.59
N PHE A 40 0.83 2.23 2.65
CA PHE A 40 0.85 3.66 2.32
C PHE A 40 -0.47 4.14 1.71
N LEU A 41 -1.11 3.34 0.86
CA LEU A 41 -2.44 3.67 0.31
C LEU A 41 -3.47 3.78 1.42
N LYS A 42 -3.54 2.81 2.34
CA LYS A 42 -4.45 2.85 3.49
C LYS A 42 -4.17 4.04 4.40
N LYS A 43 -2.89 4.33 4.68
CA LYS A 43 -2.49 5.47 5.51
C LYS A 43 -2.93 6.81 4.88
N SER A 44 -2.73 6.96 3.58
CA SER A 44 -3.12 8.17 2.84
C SER A 44 -4.64 8.39 2.85
N ILE A 45 -5.42 7.32 2.63
CA ILE A 45 -6.89 7.37 2.70
C ILE A 45 -7.36 7.79 4.10
N LYS A 46 -6.81 7.17 5.17
CA LYS A 46 -7.16 7.49 6.55
C LYS A 46 -6.85 8.94 6.91
N GLN A 47 -5.67 9.44 6.50
CA GLN A 47 -5.28 10.83 6.73
C GLN A 47 -6.24 11.82 6.06
N HIS A 48 -6.67 11.51 4.84
CA HIS A 48 -7.63 12.36 4.13
C HIS A 48 -9.03 12.33 4.76
N GLN A 49 -9.50 11.17 5.20
CA GLN A 49 -10.81 11.02 5.86
C GLN A 49 -10.88 11.67 7.25
N GLY A 50 -9.76 11.74 7.98
CA GLY A 50 -9.67 12.46 9.26
C GLY A 50 -9.61 13.99 9.14
N SER A 51 -9.52 14.54 7.93
CA SER A 51 -9.41 15.99 7.67
C SER A 51 -10.75 16.65 7.32
N GLY A 52 -11.87 15.93 7.43
CA GLY A 52 -13.21 16.37 6.99
C GLY A 52 -14.20 16.68 8.13
N SER A 53 -13.73 17.09 9.30
CA SER A 53 -14.60 17.51 10.42
C SER A 53 -14.20 18.91 10.88
N GLY A 54 -14.73 19.91 10.20
CA GLY A 54 -14.78 21.32 10.61
C GLY A 54 -16.22 21.79 10.58
#